data_AF-S8DWU5-F1
#
_entry.id   AF-S8DWU5-F1
#
_cell.length_a   1.000
_cell.length_b   1.000
_cell.length_c   1.000
_cell.angle_alpha   90.00
_cell.angle_beta   90.00
_cell.angle_gamma   90.00
#
_symmetry.space_group_name_H-M   'P 1'
#
loop_
_entity.id
_entity.type
_entity.pdbx_description
1 polymer ?
#
loop_
_entity_poly.entity_id
_entity_poly.type
_entity_poly.pdbx_seq_one_letter_code
_entity_poly.pdbx_strand_id
1 'polypeptide(L)'
;GQISRYAAKIMRRQFLAHCFTIFVYRNYAWLMRWDRAGLVISEPLDFIQQPQLLHRFFYLFACMTDVERGCDPTVQPATEAEIGRMRTFTNYDTEWHRTKFLSSVEEGPVVKISVPASDMITRGELQRGKKDTQTSSSPEPAPPREFLVGKPLFMSNSPTGSGTKGFIAYDVAEDRLVFLKDCWRPEAETYYPEGEVYLHLHSKKVKYIATPVGAGDVVDDCGGIHTTRAHKFLAVGTPQWQHYRLILEEVAMPLEEYTDSYDFIDILDDAIRAHRDAWAADVLHRDVSAFNIMIYWYKDKNGKLKRKGLLLDWGLCKFADDLKLPAVLKNRSVRRHTL
;
A
#
# COMPACT_ATOMS: atom_id res chain seq x y z
N GLY A 1 -19.61 1.39 -14.41
CA GLY A 1 -20.37 2.55 -14.89
C GLY A 1 -19.51 3.80 -14.85
N GLN A 2 -20.02 4.94 -15.32
CA GLN A 2 -19.26 6.21 -15.31
C GLN A 2 -18.94 6.69 -13.89
N ILE A 3 -19.90 6.59 -12.96
CA ILE A 3 -19.75 7.02 -11.56
C ILE A 3 -18.66 6.25 -10.82
N SER A 4 -18.60 4.92 -11.01
CA SER A 4 -17.56 4.07 -10.40
C SER A 4 -16.17 4.43 -10.91
N ARG A 5 -16.05 4.87 -12.18
CA ARG A 5 -14.79 5.34 -12.75
C ARG A 5 -14.35 6.68 -12.14
N TYR A 6 -15.29 7.57 -11.83
CA TYR A 6 -14.98 8.84 -11.15
C TYR A 6 -14.52 8.62 -9.72
N ALA A 7 -15.26 7.83 -8.93
CA ALA A 7 -14.85 7.46 -7.58
C ALA A 7 -13.46 6.79 -7.58
N ALA A 8 -13.22 5.85 -8.50
CA ALA A 8 -11.90 5.22 -8.65
C ALA A 8 -10.79 6.23 -8.97
N LYS A 9 -11.04 7.24 -9.83
CA LYS A 9 -10.05 8.29 -10.14
C LYS A 9 -9.75 9.18 -8.93
N ILE A 10 -10.77 9.54 -8.15
CA ILE A 10 -10.61 10.35 -6.93
C ILE A 10 -9.75 9.59 -5.91
N MET A 11 -10.17 8.39 -5.53
CA MET A 11 -9.46 7.54 -4.54
C MET A 11 -8.05 7.14 -4.99
N ARG A 12 -7.78 7.12 -6.30
CA ARG A 12 -6.43 6.93 -6.82
C ARG A 12 -5.57 8.15 -6.56
N ARG A 13 -6.02 9.33 -7.00
CA ARG A 13 -5.21 10.56 -6.98
C ARG A 13 -5.03 11.17 -5.60
N GLN A 14 -5.90 10.81 -4.65
CA GLN A 14 -5.86 11.29 -3.27
C GLN A 14 -5.62 10.13 -2.30
N PHE A 15 -5.12 10.43 -1.11
CA PHE A 15 -4.96 9.47 -0.02
C PHE A 15 -6.24 9.47 0.82
N LEU A 16 -7.20 8.64 0.40
CA LEU A 16 -8.52 8.53 1.01
C LEU A 16 -8.84 7.09 1.41
N ALA A 17 -9.41 6.88 2.60
CA ALA A 17 -10.10 5.63 2.93
C ALA A 17 -11.45 5.49 2.24
N HIS A 18 -12.19 6.59 2.19
CA HIS A 18 -13.51 6.62 1.60
C HIS A 18 -13.76 7.93 0.88
N CYS A 19 -14.70 7.88 -0.04
CA CYS A 19 -15.14 9.04 -0.81
C CYS A 19 -16.67 9.09 -0.80
N PHE A 20 -17.22 10.27 -0.58
CA PHE A 20 -18.66 10.50 -0.71
C PHE A 20 -18.98 11.06 -2.10
N THR A 21 -20.04 10.56 -2.72
CA THR A 21 -20.61 11.13 -3.94
C THR A 21 -22.12 11.24 -3.80
N ILE A 22 -22.73 12.19 -4.51
CA ILE A 22 -24.19 12.32 -4.61
C ILE A 22 -24.57 12.02 -6.05
N PHE A 23 -25.51 11.10 -6.24
CA PHE A 23 -26.14 10.88 -7.53
C PHE A 23 -27.52 11.53 -7.54
N VAL A 24 -27.83 12.32 -8.57
CA VAL A 24 -29.10 13.05 -8.69
C VAL A 24 -29.79 12.63 -9.97
N TYR A 25 -31.07 12.27 -9.86
CA TYR A 25 -31.93 11.98 -11.00
C TYR A 25 -33.34 12.53 -10.74
N ARG A 26 -33.77 13.48 -11.58
CA ARG A 26 -35.02 14.23 -11.40
C ARG A 26 -35.07 14.85 -10.00
N ASN A 27 -36.10 14.54 -9.21
CA ASN A 27 -36.32 15.08 -7.87
C ASN A 27 -35.68 14.22 -6.77
N TYR A 28 -34.96 13.16 -7.15
CA TYR A 28 -34.35 12.22 -6.20
C TYR A 28 -32.84 12.35 -6.17
N ALA A 29 -32.27 12.24 -4.98
CA ALA A 29 -30.84 12.12 -4.73
C ALA A 29 -30.52 10.81 -4.02
N TRP A 30 -29.33 10.26 -4.24
CA TRP A 30 -28.78 9.12 -3.50
C TRP A 30 -27.43 9.52 -2.94
N LEU A 31 -27.25 9.33 -1.64
CA LEU A 31 -25.97 9.51 -0.97
C LEU A 31 -25.18 8.22 -1.09
N MET A 32 -23.93 8.33 -1.56
CA MET A 32 -23.09 7.19 -1.87
C MET A 32 -21.77 7.31 -1.11
N ARG A 33 -21.41 6.27 -0.36
CA ARG A 33 -20.10 6.15 0.30
C ARG A 33 -19.31 5.02 -0.33
N TRP A 34 -18.21 5.37 -0.99
CA TRP A 34 -17.25 4.44 -1.58
C TRP A 34 -16.13 4.16 -0.59
N ASP A 35 -15.78 2.91 -0.37
CA ASP A 35 -14.53 2.53 0.27
C ASP A 35 -13.96 1.26 -0.38
N ARG A 36 -12.86 0.73 0.17
CA ARG A 36 -12.21 -0.44 -0.42
C ARG A 36 -13.00 -1.75 -0.26
N ALA A 37 -13.93 -1.84 0.69
CA ALA A 37 -14.81 -2.99 0.85
C ALA A 37 -15.98 -2.93 -0.14
N GLY A 38 -16.46 -1.73 -0.49
CA GLY A 38 -17.57 -1.60 -1.43
C GLY A 38 -18.19 -0.22 -1.53
N LEU A 39 -19.43 -0.21 -1.99
CA LEU A 39 -20.26 0.97 -2.15
C LEU A 39 -21.51 0.82 -1.28
N VAL A 40 -21.75 1.78 -0.39
CA VAL A 40 -23.01 1.92 0.35
C VAL A 40 -23.83 3.03 -0.30
N ILE A 41 -25.11 2.77 -0.57
CA ILE A 41 -26.03 3.73 -1.19
C ILE A 41 -27.22 3.91 -0.24
N SER A 42 -27.63 5.15 0.01
CA SER A 42 -28.85 5.44 0.76
C SER A 42 -30.11 5.04 -0.03
N GLU A 43 -31.24 5.00 0.66
CA GLU A 43 -32.54 5.11 -0.02
C GLU A 43 -32.64 6.45 -0.78
N PRO A 44 -33.46 6.53 -1.85
CA PRO A 44 -33.68 7.77 -2.59
C PRO A 44 -34.28 8.86 -1.71
N LEU A 45 -33.70 10.06 -1.75
CA LEU A 45 -34.20 11.24 -1.07
C LEU A 45 -34.93 12.13 -2.08
N ASP A 46 -36.24 12.35 -1.91
CA ASP A 46 -36.96 13.39 -2.67
C ASP A 46 -36.57 14.77 -2.11
N PHE A 47 -35.61 15.42 -2.76
CA PHE A 47 -35.07 16.69 -2.27
C PHE A 47 -35.95 17.90 -2.61
N ILE A 48 -37.04 17.72 -3.36
CA ILE A 48 -38.05 18.75 -3.59
C ILE A 48 -39.08 18.74 -2.45
N GLN A 49 -39.54 17.55 -2.06
CA GLN A 49 -40.47 17.41 -0.93
C GLN A 49 -39.77 17.53 0.43
N GLN A 50 -38.51 17.08 0.52
CA GLN A 50 -37.73 17.03 1.76
C GLN A 50 -36.34 17.66 1.60
N PRO A 51 -36.24 18.96 1.22
CA PRO A 51 -34.96 19.64 0.99
C PRO A 51 -34.05 19.63 2.23
N GLN A 52 -34.63 19.59 3.43
CA GLN A 52 -33.90 19.53 4.70
C GLN A 52 -32.95 18.34 4.80
N LEU A 53 -33.21 17.22 4.13
CA LEU A 53 -32.34 16.05 4.18
C LEU A 53 -31.02 16.30 3.45
N LEU A 54 -31.09 16.94 2.27
CA LEU A 54 -29.90 17.30 1.50
C LEU A 54 -29.13 18.44 2.16
N HIS A 55 -29.82 19.44 2.72
CA HIS A 55 -29.20 20.49 3.53
C HIS A 55 -28.48 19.92 4.75
N ARG A 56 -29.11 18.98 5.46
CA ARG A 56 -28.51 18.31 6.62
C ARG A 56 -27.27 17.53 6.20
N PHE A 57 -27.29 16.83 5.07
CA PHE A 57 -26.10 16.15 4.57
C PHE A 57 -24.95 17.12 4.32
N PHE A 58 -25.17 18.21 3.58
CA PHE A 58 -24.12 19.20 3.31
C PHE A 58 -23.62 19.89 4.57
N TYR A 59 -24.51 20.21 5.51
CA TYR A 59 -24.13 20.77 6.82
C TYR A 59 -23.24 19.80 7.59
N LEU A 60 -23.64 18.54 7.74
CA LEU A 60 -22.85 17.52 8.43
C LEU A 60 -21.51 17.30 7.73
N PHE A 61 -21.48 17.22 6.39
CA PHE A 61 -20.25 17.05 5.62
C PHE A 61 -19.30 18.25 5.75
N ALA A 62 -19.83 19.48 5.83
CA ALA A 62 -19.04 20.68 6.06
C ALA A 62 -18.46 20.72 7.48
N CYS A 63 -19.18 20.20 8.47
CA CYS A 63 -18.73 20.11 9.85
C CYS A 63 -17.76 18.93 10.13
N MET A 64 -17.63 17.98 9.19
CA MET A 64 -16.70 16.86 9.34
C MET A 64 -15.24 17.33 9.29
N THR A 65 -14.42 16.70 10.11
CA THR A 65 -12.95 16.76 10.00
C THR A 65 -12.47 16.12 8.69
N ASP A 66 -11.22 16.36 8.32
CA ASP A 66 -10.63 15.71 7.13
C ASP A 66 -10.61 14.19 7.25
N VAL A 67 -10.32 13.65 8.43
CA VAL A 67 -10.37 12.20 8.71
C VAL A 67 -11.78 11.66 8.56
N GLU A 68 -12.80 12.36 9.06
CA GLU A 68 -14.21 11.95 8.88
C GLU A 68 -14.65 12.01 7.41
N ARG A 69 -14.12 12.96 6.63
CA ARG A 69 -14.27 13.02 5.17
C ARG A 69 -13.50 11.92 4.44
N GLY A 70 -12.62 11.21 5.13
CA GLY A 70 -11.89 10.04 4.66
C GLY A 70 -10.43 10.31 4.31
N CYS A 71 -9.90 11.50 4.57
CA CYS A 71 -8.49 11.82 4.36
C CYS A 71 -7.60 10.99 5.28
N ASP A 72 -6.48 10.52 4.73
CA ASP A 72 -5.42 9.90 5.50
C ASP A 72 -4.67 10.97 6.34
N PRO A 73 -4.74 10.93 7.68
CA PRO A 73 -4.16 11.98 8.54
C PRO A 73 -2.62 12.00 8.51
N THR A 74 -2.01 10.90 8.09
CA THR A 74 -0.54 10.79 8.05
C THR A 74 0.09 11.38 6.80
N VAL A 75 -0.74 11.89 5.87
CA VAL A 75 -0.29 12.46 4.59
C VAL A 75 -0.53 13.96 4.58
N GLN A 76 0.53 14.72 4.29
CA GLN A 76 0.49 16.18 4.22
C GLN A 76 1.15 16.67 2.93
N PRO A 77 0.75 17.83 2.38
CA PRO A 77 1.50 18.47 1.31
C PRO A 77 2.95 18.71 1.74
N ALA A 78 3.92 18.40 0.86
CA ALA A 78 5.31 18.72 1.14
C ALA A 78 5.57 20.23 0.98
N THR A 79 6.47 20.77 1.79
CA THR A 79 6.93 22.16 1.70
C THR A 79 7.87 22.36 0.50
N GLU A 80 8.01 23.59 0.03
CA GLU A 80 8.96 23.92 -1.05
C GLU A 80 10.41 23.55 -0.71
N ALA A 81 10.79 23.61 0.58
CA ALA A 81 12.12 23.21 1.03
C ALA A 81 12.33 21.68 0.92
N GLU A 82 11.33 20.89 1.31
CA GLU A 82 11.32 19.43 1.18
C GLU A 82 11.36 19.01 -0.30
N ILE A 83 10.56 19.65 -1.15
CA ILE A 83 10.57 19.43 -2.61
C ILE A 83 11.92 19.81 -3.20
N GLY A 84 12.49 20.95 -2.77
CA GLY A 84 13.84 21.37 -3.15
C GLY A 84 14.89 20.32 -2.82
N ARG A 85 14.84 19.73 -1.62
CA ARG A 85 15.73 18.64 -1.21
C ARG A 85 15.60 17.41 -2.11
N MET A 86 14.37 16.97 -2.42
CA MET A 86 14.15 15.85 -3.35
C MET A 86 14.76 16.11 -4.72
N ARG A 87 14.59 17.33 -5.28
CA ARG A 87 15.13 17.69 -6.59
C ARG A 87 16.66 17.68 -6.63
N THR A 88 17.31 17.95 -5.51
CA THR A 88 18.78 17.94 -5.40
C THR A 88 19.39 16.56 -5.14
N PHE A 89 18.55 15.53 -4.94
CA PHE A 89 19.04 14.16 -4.74
C PHE A 89 19.78 13.67 -5.99
N THR A 90 20.95 13.06 -5.79
CA THR A 90 21.85 12.62 -6.87
C THR A 90 22.36 11.18 -6.72
N ASN A 91 22.13 10.54 -5.58
CA ASN A 91 22.66 9.21 -5.29
C ASN A 91 21.76 8.11 -5.88
N TYR A 92 21.79 7.97 -7.20
CA TYR A 92 21.02 6.95 -7.92
C TYR A 92 21.86 5.69 -8.21
N ASP A 93 21.23 4.52 -8.14
CA ASP A 93 21.87 3.25 -8.53
C ASP A 93 22.00 3.09 -10.04
N THR A 94 20.99 3.57 -10.80
CA THR A 94 20.96 3.51 -12.28
C THR A 94 20.26 4.74 -12.87
N GLU A 95 20.40 4.95 -14.19
CA GLU A 95 19.69 6.02 -14.91
C GLU A 95 18.17 5.83 -14.88
N TRP A 96 17.69 4.57 -14.77
CA TRP A 96 16.27 4.29 -14.60
C TRP A 96 15.73 4.89 -13.29
N HIS A 97 16.46 4.72 -12.18
CA HIS A 97 16.09 5.28 -10.88
C HIS A 97 16.01 6.80 -10.95
N ARG A 98 17.03 7.43 -11.55
CA ARG A 98 17.07 8.87 -11.77
C ARG A 98 15.86 9.35 -12.57
N THR A 99 15.60 8.72 -13.71
CA THR A 99 14.51 9.10 -14.61
C THR A 99 13.16 8.98 -13.92
N LYS A 100 12.87 7.83 -13.29
CA LYS A 100 11.58 7.58 -12.63
C LYS A 100 11.36 8.45 -11.40
N PHE A 101 12.40 8.66 -10.59
CA PHE A 101 12.31 9.50 -9.41
C PHE A 101 12.07 10.97 -9.78
N LEU A 102 12.86 11.53 -10.72
CA LEU A 102 12.66 12.92 -11.15
C LEU A 102 11.30 13.12 -11.82
N SER A 103 10.86 12.21 -12.70
CA SER A 103 9.51 12.28 -13.29
C SER A 103 8.42 12.24 -12.24
N SER A 104 8.63 11.50 -11.13
CA SER A 104 7.64 11.44 -10.05
C SER A 104 7.43 12.79 -9.36
N VAL A 105 8.51 13.58 -9.24
CA VAL A 105 8.51 14.90 -8.60
C VAL A 105 7.94 15.98 -9.53
N GLU A 106 8.11 15.83 -10.84
CA GLU A 106 7.67 16.81 -11.84
C GLU A 106 6.20 16.63 -12.27
N GLU A 107 5.72 15.39 -12.35
CA GLU A 107 4.41 15.06 -12.94
C GLU A 107 3.22 15.13 -11.96
N GLY A 108 3.43 15.54 -10.71
CA GLY A 108 2.38 15.58 -9.70
C GLY A 108 2.76 16.30 -8.40
N PRO A 109 1.79 16.50 -7.49
CA PRO A 109 2.07 17.05 -6.18
C PRO A 109 2.96 16.10 -5.38
N VAL A 110 3.94 16.66 -4.69
CA VAL A 110 4.73 15.93 -3.71
C VAL A 110 4.02 16.01 -2.36
N VAL A 111 3.91 14.86 -1.70
CA VAL A 111 3.36 14.76 -0.35
C VAL A 111 4.39 14.15 0.59
N LYS A 112 4.28 14.51 1.86
CA LYS A 112 4.98 13.91 2.96
C LYS A 112 4.08 12.87 3.62
N ILE A 113 4.62 11.67 3.82
CA ILE A 113 3.99 10.56 4.53
C ILE A 113 4.74 10.35 5.85
N SER A 114 4.03 10.47 6.96
CA SER A 114 4.55 10.19 8.30
C SER A 114 4.26 8.73 8.67
N VAL A 115 5.30 8.01 9.10
CA VAL A 115 5.20 6.60 9.50
C VAL A 115 5.65 6.49 10.96
N PRO A 116 4.83 5.91 11.87
CA PRO A 116 5.19 5.76 13.27
C PRO A 116 6.55 5.10 13.47
N ALA A 117 7.31 5.54 14.47
CA ALA A 117 8.60 4.91 14.79
C ALA A 117 8.45 3.43 15.18
N SER A 118 7.30 3.04 15.76
CA SER A 118 6.92 1.65 16.03
C SER A 118 6.76 0.79 14.76
N ASP A 119 6.53 1.44 13.62
CA ASP A 119 6.30 0.76 12.36
C ASP A 119 7.62 0.45 11.63
N MET A 120 8.68 1.19 11.97
CA MET A 120 10.03 0.93 11.47
C MET A 120 10.57 -0.40 12.00
N ILE A 121 11.34 -1.10 11.16
CA ILE A 121 11.87 -2.43 11.44
C ILE A 121 13.38 -2.32 11.67
N THR A 122 13.82 -2.75 12.85
CA THR A 122 15.24 -2.80 13.20
C THR A 122 15.92 -4.05 12.64
N ARG A 123 17.25 -4.01 12.52
CA ARG A 123 18.05 -5.20 12.15
C ARG A 123 17.85 -6.37 13.13
N GLY A 124 17.62 -6.07 14.41
CA GLY A 124 17.39 -7.09 15.43
C GLY A 124 16.05 -7.81 15.25
N GLU A 125 14.99 -7.07 14.96
CA GLU A 125 13.66 -7.63 14.66
C GLU A 125 13.68 -8.46 13.39
N LEU A 126 14.37 -7.98 12.35
CA LEU A 126 14.55 -8.70 11.10
C LEU A 126 15.24 -10.05 11.30
N GLN A 127 16.27 -10.12 12.14
CA GLN A 127 16.95 -11.38 12.47
C GLN A 127 16.08 -12.32 13.30
N ARG A 128 15.29 -11.78 14.24
CA ARG A 128 14.37 -12.57 15.09
C ARG A 128 13.11 -13.04 14.36
N GLY A 129 12.73 -12.34 13.28
CA GLY A 129 11.51 -12.62 12.53
C GLY A 129 10.22 -12.13 13.18
N LYS A 130 10.32 -11.18 14.11
CA LYS A 130 9.16 -10.56 14.77
C LYS A 130 9.50 -9.18 15.28
N LYS A 131 8.49 -8.30 15.34
CA LYS A 131 8.60 -7.01 16.02
C LYS A 131 8.67 -7.18 17.52
N ASP A 132 9.38 -6.26 18.17
CA ASP A 132 9.42 -6.23 19.63
C ASP A 132 8.10 -5.67 20.18
N THR A 133 7.56 -6.32 21.21
CA THR A 133 6.39 -5.79 21.91
C THR A 133 6.84 -4.54 22.66
N GLN A 134 6.34 -3.36 22.27
CA GLN A 134 6.63 -2.13 23.01
C GLN A 134 6.11 -2.28 24.43
N THR A 135 7.01 -2.51 25.38
CA THR A 135 6.77 -2.27 26.79
C THR A 135 6.95 -0.77 26.97
N SER A 136 5.86 -0.10 27.28
CA SER A 136 5.73 1.35 27.46
C SER A 136 6.59 1.87 28.63
N SER A 137 7.91 1.96 28.43
CA SER A 137 8.84 2.47 29.43
C SER A 137 9.65 3.70 28.99
N SER A 138 9.45 4.20 27.76
CA SER A 138 10.02 5.48 27.34
C SER A 138 9.01 6.62 27.55
N PRO A 139 9.39 7.72 28.24
CA PRO A 139 8.47 8.80 28.60
C PRO A 139 8.02 9.67 27.42
N GLU A 140 8.67 9.59 26.25
CA GLU A 140 8.22 10.28 25.03
C GLU A 140 8.26 9.32 23.82
N PRO A 141 7.22 9.34 22.96
CA PRO A 141 7.21 8.57 21.72
C PRO A 141 8.24 9.14 20.75
N ALA A 142 9.08 8.26 20.18
CA ALA A 142 10.03 8.65 19.15
C ALA A 142 9.30 9.32 17.96
N PRO A 143 9.88 10.37 17.35
CA PRO A 143 9.25 11.07 16.25
C PRO A 143 9.01 10.12 15.06
N PRO A 144 7.93 10.33 14.29
CA PRO A 144 7.66 9.51 13.11
C PRO A 144 8.77 9.66 12.06
N ARG A 145 8.98 8.61 11.28
CA ARG A 145 9.83 8.64 10.09
C ARG A 145 9.07 9.30 8.94
N GLU A 146 9.69 10.27 8.30
CA GLU A 146 9.08 11.03 7.21
C GLU A 146 9.62 10.57 5.84
N PHE A 147 8.69 10.32 4.92
CA PHE A 147 9.00 9.96 3.53
C PHE A 147 8.33 10.94 2.58
N LEU A 148 9.06 11.42 1.59
CA LEU A 148 8.50 12.26 0.53
C LEU A 148 8.21 11.40 -0.70
N VAL A 149 7.00 11.52 -1.23
CA VAL A 149 6.57 10.79 -2.43
C VAL A 149 5.94 11.73 -3.45
N GLY A 150 6.30 11.54 -4.71
CA GLY A 150 5.66 12.19 -5.85
C GLY A 150 4.56 11.32 -6.45
N LYS A 151 4.42 11.40 -7.78
CA LYS A 151 3.52 10.54 -8.56
C LYS A 151 3.88 9.05 -8.35
N PRO A 152 2.89 8.18 -8.06
CA PRO A 152 3.13 6.73 -7.93
C PRO A 152 3.70 6.11 -9.21
N LEU A 153 4.59 5.12 -9.06
CA LEU A 153 5.13 4.30 -10.14
C LEU A 153 4.03 3.43 -10.77
N PHE A 154 3.13 2.89 -9.93
CA PHE A 154 1.95 2.14 -10.38
C PHE A 154 0.79 2.28 -9.41
N MET A 155 -0.43 2.00 -9.90
CA MET A 155 -1.66 2.10 -9.11
C MET A 155 -2.73 1.12 -9.58
N SER A 156 -3.47 0.56 -8.64
CA SER A 156 -4.67 -0.23 -8.94
C SER A 156 -5.79 0.60 -9.57
N ASN A 157 -6.47 0.03 -10.58
CA ASN A 157 -7.57 0.71 -11.28
C ASN A 157 -8.94 0.56 -10.60
N SER A 158 -9.10 -0.44 -9.73
CA SER A 158 -10.37 -0.76 -9.07
C SER A 158 -10.69 0.23 -7.93
N PRO A 159 -11.96 0.67 -7.77
CA PRO A 159 -12.37 1.42 -6.59
C PRO A 159 -12.35 0.56 -5.31
N THR A 160 -12.59 -0.75 -5.43
CA THR A 160 -12.60 -1.72 -4.32
C THR A 160 -11.40 -2.68 -4.35
N GLY A 161 -11.15 -3.39 -3.26
CA GLY A 161 -10.02 -4.30 -3.09
C GLY A 161 -8.77 -3.61 -2.55
N SER A 162 -7.60 -4.21 -2.78
CA SER A 162 -6.33 -3.78 -2.16
C SER A 162 -5.91 -2.35 -2.46
N GLY A 163 -6.39 -1.76 -3.56
CA GLY A 163 -6.17 -0.35 -3.83
C GLY A 163 -4.71 0.07 -3.96
N THR A 164 -3.80 -0.88 -4.22
CA THR A 164 -2.35 -0.71 -4.11
C THR A 164 -1.83 0.47 -4.91
N LYS A 165 -0.98 1.28 -4.30
CA LYS A 165 -0.13 2.31 -4.90
C LYS A 165 1.32 2.03 -4.54
N GLY A 166 2.22 2.08 -5.51
CA GLY A 166 3.66 1.91 -5.30
C GLY A 166 4.40 3.19 -5.64
N PHE A 167 5.31 3.61 -4.77
CA PHE A 167 6.07 4.85 -4.89
C PHE A 167 7.57 4.59 -4.79
N ILE A 168 8.36 5.34 -5.56
CA ILE A 168 9.75 5.59 -5.19
C ILE A 168 9.70 6.74 -4.19
N ALA A 169 10.02 6.45 -2.93
CA ALA A 169 9.96 7.37 -1.82
C ALA A 169 11.36 7.84 -1.44
N TYR A 170 11.48 9.11 -1.07
CA TYR A 170 12.71 9.67 -0.51
C TYR A 170 12.63 9.65 1.02
N ASP A 171 13.52 8.89 1.63
CA ASP A 171 13.69 8.82 3.08
C ASP A 171 14.52 10.01 3.55
N VAL A 172 13.86 10.96 4.22
CA VAL A 172 14.45 12.25 4.58
C VAL A 172 15.59 12.10 5.59
N ALA A 173 15.52 11.10 6.47
CA ALA A 173 16.46 10.96 7.57
C ALA A 173 17.75 10.19 7.17
N GLU A 174 17.66 9.28 6.20
CA GLU A 174 18.81 8.52 5.68
C GLU A 174 19.33 9.01 4.33
N ASP A 175 18.70 10.03 3.74
CA ASP A 175 19.06 10.58 2.43
C ASP A 175 19.20 9.48 1.36
N ARG A 176 18.15 8.66 1.22
CA ARG A 176 18.12 7.52 0.29
C ARG A 176 16.75 7.32 -0.34
N LEU A 177 16.73 6.55 -1.43
CA LEU A 177 15.48 6.09 -2.02
C LEU A 177 15.07 4.74 -1.44
N VAL A 178 13.78 4.57 -1.22
CA VAL A 178 13.13 3.33 -0.78
C VAL A 178 11.86 3.12 -1.60
N PHE A 179 11.35 1.88 -1.64
CA PHE A 179 10.05 1.61 -2.24
C PHE A 179 8.97 1.64 -1.17
N LEU A 180 7.95 2.50 -1.33
CA LEU A 180 6.80 2.58 -0.44
C LEU A 180 5.56 2.03 -1.14
N LYS A 181 4.96 1.00 -0.55
CA LYS A 181 3.70 0.37 -0.95
C LYS A 181 2.61 0.81 0.01
N ASP A 182 1.58 1.44 -0.54
CA ASP A 182 0.37 1.86 0.18
C ASP A 182 -0.79 0.99 -0.30
N CYS A 183 -1.40 0.19 0.58
CA CYS A 183 -2.39 -0.79 0.20
C CYS A 183 -3.42 -1.08 1.30
N TRP A 184 -4.42 -1.86 0.96
CA TRP A 184 -5.46 -2.32 1.85
C TRP A 184 -5.39 -3.83 1.96
N ARG A 185 -5.44 -4.34 3.19
CA ARG A 185 -5.47 -5.77 3.48
C ARG A 185 -6.81 -6.18 4.11
N PRO A 186 -7.39 -7.32 3.74
CA PRO A 186 -8.56 -7.84 4.42
C PRO A 186 -8.18 -8.33 5.81
N GLU A 187 -9.02 -8.05 6.79
CA GLU A 187 -8.97 -8.69 8.09
C GLU A 187 -9.56 -10.10 7.96
N ALA A 188 -8.67 -11.09 8.06
CA ALA A 188 -9.00 -12.49 7.89
C ALA A 188 -7.99 -13.34 8.66
N GLU A 189 -8.47 -14.41 9.30
CA GLU A 189 -7.67 -15.29 10.17
C GLU A 189 -6.40 -15.83 9.49
N THR A 190 -6.48 -16.10 8.19
CA THR A 190 -5.36 -16.67 7.42
C THR A 190 -4.72 -15.64 6.48
N TYR A 191 -4.88 -14.34 6.76
CA TYR A 191 -4.24 -13.25 6.04
C TYR A 191 -3.28 -12.51 6.97
N TYR A 192 -1.99 -12.59 6.68
CA TYR A 192 -0.94 -11.99 7.51
C TYR A 192 -0.48 -10.67 6.89
N PRO A 193 -0.19 -9.64 7.70
CA PRO A 193 0.47 -8.44 7.24
C PRO A 193 1.77 -8.79 6.49
N GLU A 194 1.95 -8.22 5.30
CA GLU A 194 3.07 -8.57 4.43
C GLU A 194 4.45 -8.34 5.08
N GLY A 195 4.54 -7.33 5.97
CA GLY A 195 5.76 -7.06 6.72
C GLY A 195 6.14 -8.18 7.69
N GLU A 196 5.16 -8.83 8.32
CA GLU A 196 5.39 -9.99 9.20
C GLU A 196 5.86 -11.20 8.41
N VAL A 197 5.35 -11.38 7.19
CA VAL A 197 5.81 -12.43 6.28
C VAL A 197 7.28 -12.19 5.91
N TYR A 198 7.65 -10.96 5.55
CA TYR A 198 9.05 -10.63 5.29
C TYR A 198 9.93 -10.89 6.52
N LEU A 199 9.52 -10.47 7.72
CA LEU A 199 10.24 -10.75 8.96
C LEU A 199 10.49 -12.27 9.13
N HIS A 200 9.45 -13.09 8.98
CA HIS A 200 9.57 -14.55 9.05
C HIS A 200 10.58 -15.09 8.03
N LEU A 201 10.45 -14.72 6.75
CA LEU A 201 11.32 -15.20 5.68
C LEU A 201 12.80 -14.80 5.90
N HIS A 202 13.05 -13.57 6.35
CA HIS A 202 14.40 -13.10 6.68
C HIS A 202 15.00 -13.86 7.86
N SER A 203 14.21 -14.16 8.90
CA SER A 203 14.68 -15.00 10.03
C SER A 203 15.07 -16.43 9.60
N LYS A 204 14.44 -16.92 8.53
CA LYS A 204 14.74 -18.21 7.88
C LYS A 204 15.85 -18.11 6.82
N LYS A 205 16.44 -16.91 6.63
CA LYS A 205 17.53 -16.63 5.70
C LYS A 205 17.17 -16.89 4.24
N VAL A 206 15.90 -16.72 3.87
CA VAL A 206 15.43 -16.80 2.49
C VAL A 206 16.13 -15.71 1.67
N LYS A 207 16.72 -16.09 0.54
CA LYS A 207 17.45 -15.18 -0.34
C LYS A 207 16.54 -14.62 -1.44
N TYR A 208 17.01 -13.57 -2.12
CA TYR A 208 16.35 -13.00 -3.30
C TYR A 208 14.93 -12.47 -3.02
N ILE A 209 14.74 -11.93 -1.82
CA ILE A 209 13.56 -11.17 -1.40
C ILE A 209 14.01 -9.76 -0.99
N ALA A 210 13.10 -8.79 -1.04
CA ALA A 210 13.37 -7.45 -0.55
C ALA A 210 13.50 -7.41 0.99
N THR A 211 14.14 -6.36 1.48
CA THR A 211 14.41 -6.08 2.87
C THR A 211 13.39 -5.07 3.39
N PRO A 212 12.50 -5.44 4.34
CA PRO A 212 11.53 -4.50 4.89
C PRO A 212 12.22 -3.53 5.85
N VAL A 213 11.98 -2.23 5.67
CA VAL A 213 12.50 -1.18 6.56
C VAL A 213 11.42 -0.63 7.48
N GLY A 214 10.15 -0.75 7.09
CA GLY A 214 9.02 -0.38 7.90
C GLY A 214 7.74 -1.01 7.38
N ALA A 215 6.84 -1.38 8.29
CA ALA A 215 5.58 -1.98 7.93
C ALA A 215 4.56 -1.83 9.07
N GLY A 216 3.34 -1.42 8.75
CA GLY A 216 2.31 -1.17 9.77
C GLY A 216 0.98 -0.74 9.19
N ASP A 217 -0.07 -0.88 10.01
CA ASP A 217 -1.38 -0.34 9.69
C ASP A 217 -1.37 1.17 9.88
N VAL A 218 -2.04 1.89 8.99
CA VAL A 218 -2.19 3.35 9.14
C VAL A 218 -3.17 3.63 10.27
N VAL A 219 -2.71 4.35 11.28
CA VAL A 219 -3.51 4.78 12.44
C VAL A 219 -3.87 6.26 12.32
N ASP A 220 -5.04 6.62 12.85
CA ASP A 220 -5.44 8.01 13.07
C ASP A 220 -4.82 8.58 14.35
N ASP A 221 -4.98 9.90 14.57
CA ASP A 221 -4.43 10.61 15.72
C ASP A 221 -4.96 10.11 17.08
N CYS A 222 -6.08 9.38 17.07
CA CYS A 222 -6.68 8.74 18.25
C CYS A 222 -6.19 7.29 18.45
N GLY A 223 -5.26 6.81 17.62
CA GLY A 223 -4.75 5.44 17.62
C GLY A 223 -5.69 4.43 16.95
N GLY A 224 -6.75 4.89 16.29
CA GLY A 224 -7.69 4.04 15.56
C GLY A 224 -7.12 3.59 14.22
N ILE A 225 -7.17 2.29 13.93
CA ILE A 225 -6.74 1.79 12.61
C ILE A 225 -7.69 2.30 11.53
N HIS A 226 -7.12 2.79 10.45
CA HIS A 226 -7.86 3.25 9.30
C HIS A 226 -8.53 2.07 8.59
N THR A 227 -9.85 1.97 8.72
CA THR A 227 -10.63 0.81 8.26
C THR A 227 -11.83 1.19 7.40
N THR A 228 -12.21 0.25 6.53
CA THR A 228 -13.46 0.34 5.76
C THR A 228 -14.69 0.12 6.63
N ARG A 229 -15.85 0.61 6.16
CA ARG A 229 -17.15 0.45 6.85
C ARG A 229 -18.22 -0.22 5.97
N ALA A 230 -18.04 -0.27 4.65
CA ALA A 230 -19.06 -0.83 3.76
C ALA A 230 -19.36 -2.30 4.04
N HIS A 231 -18.39 -3.07 4.55
CA HIS A 231 -18.57 -4.48 4.96
C HIS A 231 -19.77 -4.69 5.91
N LYS A 232 -20.11 -3.70 6.76
CA LYS A 232 -21.25 -3.76 7.69
C LYS A 232 -22.61 -3.79 7.01
N PHE A 233 -22.68 -3.38 5.74
CA PHE A 233 -23.89 -3.29 4.94
C PHE A 233 -23.91 -4.31 3.78
N LEU A 234 -22.85 -5.12 3.66
CA LEU A 234 -22.70 -6.12 2.60
C LEU A 234 -23.04 -7.52 3.14
N ALA A 235 -23.02 -8.52 2.26
CA ALA A 235 -23.34 -9.89 2.63
C ALA A 235 -22.49 -10.40 3.81
N VAL A 236 -23.09 -11.27 4.63
CA VAL A 236 -22.44 -11.92 5.77
C VAL A 236 -21.13 -12.57 5.31
N GLY A 237 -20.04 -12.29 6.03
CA GLY A 237 -18.70 -12.77 5.72
C GLY A 237 -17.88 -11.87 4.79
N THR A 238 -18.38 -10.68 4.43
CA THR A 238 -17.53 -9.68 3.75
C THR A 238 -16.49 -9.15 4.74
N PRO A 239 -15.17 -9.25 4.47
CA PRO A 239 -14.16 -8.81 5.42
C PRO A 239 -14.10 -7.29 5.51
N GLN A 240 -13.77 -6.80 6.71
CA GLN A 240 -13.28 -5.45 6.86
C GLN A 240 -11.89 -5.35 6.23
N TRP A 241 -11.59 -4.23 5.57
CA TRP A 241 -10.26 -3.91 5.07
C TRP A 241 -9.59 -2.87 5.95
N GLN A 242 -8.30 -3.08 6.23
CA GLN A 242 -7.40 -2.24 7.02
C GLN A 242 -6.36 -1.59 6.10
N HIS A 243 -6.10 -0.30 6.27
CA HIS A 243 -5.11 0.44 5.50
C HIS A 243 -3.71 0.11 6.01
N TYR A 244 -2.79 -0.21 5.12
CA TYR A 244 -1.49 -0.76 5.46
C TYR A 244 -0.40 -0.18 4.58
N ARG A 245 0.77 0.06 5.17
CA ARG A 245 1.97 0.47 4.43
C ARG A 245 3.11 -0.48 4.65
N LEU A 246 3.86 -0.72 3.57
CA LEU A 246 5.10 -1.47 3.57
C LEU A 246 6.17 -0.63 2.88
N ILE A 247 7.33 -0.54 3.51
CA ILE A 247 8.49 0.16 2.98
C ILE A 247 9.60 -0.88 2.82
N LEU A 248 10.15 -0.96 1.61
CA LEU A 248 11.23 -1.86 1.24
C LEU A 248 12.49 -1.04 0.92
N GLU A 249 13.65 -1.53 1.37
CA GLU A 249 14.94 -0.90 1.10
C GLU A 249 15.23 -0.81 -0.40
N GLU A 250 14.95 -1.89 -1.13
CA GLU A 250 15.25 -2.00 -2.54
C GLU A 250 14.17 -1.33 -3.41
N VAL A 251 14.59 -0.33 -4.20
CA VAL A 251 13.82 0.14 -5.35
C VAL A 251 14.19 -0.76 -6.53
N ALA A 252 13.31 -1.70 -6.88
CA ALA A 252 13.58 -2.66 -7.95
C ALA A 252 12.94 -2.20 -9.28
N MET A 253 13.56 -2.61 -10.38
CA MET A 253 13.13 -2.35 -11.75
C MET A 253 12.21 -3.47 -12.27
N PRO A 254 11.20 -3.17 -13.09
CA PRO A 254 10.37 -4.19 -13.72
C PRO A 254 11.21 -5.22 -14.50
N LEU A 255 10.71 -6.46 -14.57
CA LEU A 255 11.40 -7.55 -15.25
C LEU A 255 11.71 -7.21 -16.70
N GLU A 256 10.84 -6.44 -17.35
CA GLU A 256 10.93 -6.02 -18.76
C GLU A 256 12.15 -5.15 -19.07
N GLU A 257 12.84 -4.61 -18.05
CA GLU A 257 14.06 -3.81 -18.20
C GLU A 257 15.34 -4.66 -18.29
N TYR A 258 15.22 -5.98 -18.53
CA TYR A 258 16.37 -6.86 -18.75
C TYR A 258 17.13 -6.45 -20.03
N THR A 259 18.45 -6.63 -20.03
CA THR A 259 19.30 -6.22 -21.16
C THR A 259 19.50 -7.32 -22.19
N ASP A 260 19.52 -8.58 -21.77
CA ASP A 260 19.64 -9.74 -22.66
C ASP A 260 19.03 -11.03 -22.06
N SER A 261 19.02 -12.10 -22.85
CA SER A 261 18.40 -13.38 -22.46
C SER A 261 19.11 -14.10 -21.32
N TYR A 262 20.44 -14.00 -21.20
CA TYR A 262 21.16 -14.57 -20.07
C TYR A 262 20.78 -13.81 -18.81
N ASP A 263 20.69 -12.49 -18.95
CA ASP A 263 20.32 -11.63 -17.87
C ASP A 263 18.94 -11.95 -17.30
N PHE A 264 17.97 -12.17 -18.20
CA PHE A 264 16.63 -12.62 -17.86
C PHE A 264 16.62 -13.99 -17.15
N ILE A 265 17.38 -14.97 -17.65
CA ILE A 265 17.45 -16.32 -17.05
C ILE A 265 18.02 -16.26 -15.63
N ASP A 266 19.06 -15.46 -15.38
CA ASP A 266 19.64 -15.30 -14.04
C ASP A 266 18.63 -14.71 -13.04
N ILE A 267 17.83 -13.71 -13.47
CA ILE A 267 16.79 -13.12 -12.63
C ILE A 267 15.70 -14.14 -12.29
N LEU A 268 15.31 -14.97 -13.28
CA LEU A 268 14.32 -16.02 -13.06
C LEU A 268 14.86 -17.11 -12.11
N ASP A 269 16.11 -17.51 -12.24
CA ASP A 269 16.75 -18.47 -11.33
C ASP A 269 16.77 -17.94 -9.89
N ASP A 270 17.13 -16.66 -9.70
CA ASP A 270 17.08 -16.00 -8.39
C ASP A 270 15.66 -16.03 -7.78
N ALA A 271 14.62 -15.75 -8.58
CA ALA A 271 13.23 -15.79 -8.13
C ALA A 271 12.73 -17.23 -7.82
N ILE A 272 13.15 -18.22 -8.61
CA ILE A 272 12.85 -19.64 -8.34
C ILE A 272 13.51 -20.07 -7.03
N ARG A 273 14.74 -19.62 -6.78
CA ARG A 273 15.45 -19.88 -5.51
C ARG A 273 14.76 -19.21 -4.33
N ALA A 274 14.31 -17.96 -4.45
CA ALA A 274 13.50 -17.29 -3.44
C ALA A 274 12.27 -18.13 -3.08
N HIS A 275 11.50 -18.55 -4.10
CA HIS A 275 10.30 -19.34 -3.89
C HIS A 275 10.60 -20.71 -3.26
N ARG A 276 11.63 -21.42 -3.72
CA ARG A 276 12.05 -22.71 -3.16
C ARG A 276 12.43 -22.57 -1.68
N ASP A 277 13.23 -21.57 -1.36
CA ASP A 277 13.71 -21.34 0.00
C ASP A 277 12.55 -20.86 0.92
N ALA A 278 11.61 -20.07 0.39
CA ALA A 278 10.38 -19.69 1.09
C ALA A 278 9.48 -20.90 1.37
N TRP A 279 9.33 -21.82 0.41
CA TRP A 279 8.57 -23.05 0.62
C TRP A 279 9.21 -23.95 1.67
N ALA A 280 10.54 -24.04 1.69
CA ALA A 280 11.28 -24.72 2.77
C ALA A 280 11.15 -24.03 4.14
N ALA A 281 10.72 -22.76 4.15
CA ALA A 281 10.35 -21.98 5.34
C ALA A 281 8.83 -21.99 5.61
N ASP A 282 8.10 -22.95 5.03
CA ASP A 282 6.65 -23.15 5.18
C ASP A 282 5.80 -22.01 4.63
N VAL A 283 6.28 -21.24 3.65
CA VAL A 283 5.53 -20.14 3.02
C VAL A 283 5.39 -20.37 1.51
N LEU A 284 4.15 -20.41 1.03
CA LEU A 284 3.82 -20.46 -0.39
C LEU A 284 3.42 -19.08 -0.91
N HIS A 285 4.10 -18.57 -1.95
CA HIS A 285 3.87 -17.20 -2.47
C HIS A 285 2.47 -16.98 -3.07
N ARG A 286 1.98 -17.95 -3.86
CA ARG A 286 0.68 -17.96 -4.58
C ARG A 286 0.41 -16.86 -5.61
N ASP A 287 1.32 -15.91 -5.78
CA ASP A 287 1.18 -14.84 -6.78
C ASP A 287 2.45 -14.61 -7.62
N VAL A 288 3.15 -15.69 -8.00
CA VAL A 288 4.34 -15.57 -8.85
C VAL A 288 3.92 -15.12 -10.25
N SER A 289 4.41 -13.96 -10.68
CA SER A 289 4.14 -13.36 -11.99
C SER A 289 5.30 -12.45 -12.42
N ALA A 290 5.34 -12.06 -13.70
CA ALA A 290 6.34 -11.13 -14.22
C ALA A 290 6.33 -9.76 -13.49
N PHE A 291 5.20 -9.38 -12.87
CA PHE A 291 5.10 -8.13 -12.11
C PHE A 291 5.71 -8.21 -10.71
N ASN A 292 5.89 -9.43 -10.19
CA ASN A 292 6.39 -9.69 -8.84
C ASN A 292 7.83 -10.21 -8.84
N ILE A 293 8.41 -10.44 -10.02
CA ILE A 293 9.83 -10.72 -10.21
C ILE A 293 10.47 -9.43 -10.71
N MET A 294 11.42 -8.87 -9.98
CA MET A 294 12.02 -7.58 -10.29
C MET A 294 13.55 -7.64 -10.31
N ILE A 295 14.16 -6.70 -11.02
CA ILE A 295 15.61 -6.57 -11.16
C ILE A 295 16.10 -5.55 -10.14
N TYR A 296 17.05 -5.93 -9.29
CA TYR A 296 17.67 -5.01 -8.36
C TYR A 296 19.15 -4.84 -8.65
N TRP A 297 19.54 -3.60 -8.92
CA TRP A 297 20.94 -3.19 -9.09
C TRP A 297 21.51 -2.69 -7.77
N TYR A 298 22.72 -3.12 -7.45
CA TYR A 298 23.42 -2.74 -6.22
C TYR A 298 24.93 -2.64 -6.46
N LYS A 299 25.62 -1.86 -5.64
CA LYS A 299 27.08 -1.82 -5.62
C LYS A 299 27.60 -2.86 -4.64
N ASP A 300 28.48 -3.74 -5.11
CA ASP A 300 29.16 -4.68 -4.22
C ASP A 300 30.18 -3.98 -3.30
N LYS A 301 30.83 -4.75 -2.41
CA LYS A 301 31.84 -4.22 -1.48
C LYS A 301 33.03 -3.51 -2.15
N ASN A 302 33.26 -3.73 -3.45
CA ASN A 302 34.30 -3.09 -4.23
C ASN A 302 33.76 -1.90 -5.05
N GLY A 303 32.50 -1.50 -4.84
CA GLY A 303 31.82 -0.46 -5.60
C GLY A 303 31.39 -0.89 -6.99
N LYS A 304 31.54 -2.17 -7.36
CA LYS A 304 31.16 -2.65 -8.69
C LYS A 304 29.65 -2.85 -8.75
N LEU A 305 29.03 -2.25 -9.76
CA LEU A 305 27.61 -2.41 -10.01
C LEU A 305 27.30 -3.86 -10.43
N LYS A 306 26.37 -4.49 -9.72
CA LYS A 306 25.87 -5.84 -9.94
C LYS A 306 24.35 -5.84 -9.88
N ARG A 307 23.75 -6.92 -10.36
CA ARG A 307 22.30 -7.13 -10.26
C ARG A 307 21.96 -8.49 -9.67
N LYS A 308 20.75 -8.60 -9.16
CA LYS A 308 20.09 -9.86 -8.75
C LYS A 308 18.59 -9.77 -9.03
N GLY A 309 17.94 -10.92 -9.16
CA GLY A 309 16.48 -11.02 -9.13
C GLY A 309 15.93 -10.88 -7.70
N LEU A 310 14.75 -10.30 -7.58
CA LEU A 310 13.97 -10.27 -6.33
C LEU A 310 12.55 -10.77 -6.59
N LEU A 311 12.04 -11.63 -5.71
CA LEU A 311 10.63 -12.00 -5.63
C LEU A 311 9.92 -11.14 -4.56
N LEU A 312 8.92 -10.38 -5.00
CA LEU A 312 8.17 -9.40 -4.21
C LEU A 312 6.68 -9.73 -4.14
N ASP A 313 5.93 -8.96 -3.37
CA ASP A 313 4.47 -9.07 -3.18
C ASP A 313 4.02 -10.35 -2.48
N TRP A 314 4.45 -10.48 -1.22
CA TRP A 314 4.11 -11.61 -0.36
C TRP A 314 2.74 -11.46 0.30
N GLY A 315 1.99 -10.39 -0.01
CA GLY A 315 0.68 -10.09 0.57
C GLY A 315 -0.41 -11.10 0.22
N LEU A 316 -0.18 -12.01 -0.73
CA LEU A 316 -1.09 -13.12 -1.05
C LEU A 316 -0.55 -14.49 -0.66
N CYS A 317 0.56 -14.56 0.08
CA CYS A 317 1.14 -15.83 0.49
C CYS A 317 0.22 -16.62 1.45
N LYS A 318 0.61 -17.86 1.73
CA LYS A 318 0.03 -18.70 2.77
C LYS A 318 1.13 -19.45 3.50
N PHE A 319 0.98 -19.58 4.81
CA PHE A 319 1.75 -20.56 5.56
C PHE A 319 1.23 -21.97 5.26
N ALA A 320 2.12 -22.96 5.28
CA ALA A 320 1.80 -24.34 4.92
C ALA A 320 0.66 -24.92 5.79
N ASP A 321 0.61 -24.53 7.07
CA ASP A 321 -0.44 -24.95 8.00
C ASP A 321 -1.83 -24.41 7.61
N ASP A 322 -1.90 -23.21 7.02
CA ASP A 322 -3.15 -22.60 6.59
C ASP A 322 -3.70 -23.19 5.29
N LEU A 323 -2.89 -23.93 4.52
CA LEU A 323 -3.33 -24.54 3.27
C LEU A 323 -4.39 -25.62 3.50
N LYS A 324 -4.47 -26.16 4.73
CA LYS A 324 -5.47 -27.15 5.14
C LYS A 324 -6.80 -26.50 5.55
N LEU A 325 -6.81 -25.17 5.74
CA LEU A 325 -7.98 -24.42 6.18
C LEU A 325 -8.86 -24.01 4.99
N PRO A 326 -10.19 -23.84 5.19
CA PRO A 326 -11.09 -23.39 4.13
C PRO A 326 -10.68 -22.03 3.55
N ALA A 327 -10.90 -21.83 2.24
CA ALA A 327 -10.61 -20.55 1.60
C ALA A 327 -11.49 -19.42 2.17
N VAL A 328 -10.84 -18.37 2.71
CA VAL A 328 -11.53 -17.22 3.32
C VAL A 328 -12.19 -16.30 2.28
N LEU A 329 -11.62 -16.21 1.07
CA LEU A 329 -12.19 -15.44 -0.04
C LEU A 329 -12.48 -16.38 -1.22
N LYS A 330 -13.78 -16.60 -1.50
CA LYS A 330 -14.21 -17.49 -2.59
C LYS A 330 -13.97 -16.94 -4.00
N ASN A 331 -13.66 -15.65 -4.18
CA ASN A 331 -13.36 -15.05 -5.49
C ASN A 331 -12.41 -13.83 -5.36
N ARG A 332 -11.40 -13.74 -6.25
CA ARG A 332 -10.63 -12.50 -6.51
C ARG A 332 -11.44 -11.46 -7.32
N SER A 333 -12.60 -11.86 -7.85
CA SER A 333 -13.50 -11.03 -8.64
C SER A 333 -14.75 -10.68 -7.83
N VAL A 334 -14.98 -9.39 -7.61
CA VAL A 334 -16.31 -8.87 -7.27
C VAL A 334 -17.26 -9.41 -8.34
N ARG A 335 -18.13 -10.36 -7.95
CA ARG A 335 -19.24 -10.79 -8.81
C ARG A 335 -20.00 -9.53 -9.19
N ARG A 336 -19.95 -9.18 -10.48
CA ARG A 336 -20.97 -8.32 -11.08
C ARG A 336 -22.28 -9.10 -10.97
N HIS A 337 -23.04 -8.85 -9.91
CA HIS A 337 -24.46 -9.10 -9.96
C HIS A 337 -25.05 -8.01 -10.84
N THR A 338 -25.14 -8.30 -12.14
CA THR A 338 -26.13 -7.69 -13.03
C THR A 338 -27.50 -8.17 -12.55
N LEU A 339 -28.32 -7.22 -12.10
CA LEU A 339 -29.75 -7.26 -12.32
C LEU A 339 -30.05 -6.25 -13.43
#